data_AF-A0A958S0D6-F1
#
_entry.id   AF-A0A958S0D6-F1
#
_cell.length_a   1.000
_cell.length_b   1.000
_cell.length_c   1.000
_cell.angle_alpha   90.00
_cell.angle_beta   90.00
_cell.angle_gamma   90.00
#
_symmetry.space_group_name_H-M   'P 1'
#
loop_
_entity.id
_entity.type
_entity.pdbx_description
1 polymer ?
#
loop_
_entity_poly.entity_id
_entity_poly.type
_entity_poly.pdbx_seq_one_letter_code
_entity_poly.pdbx_strand_id
1 'polypeptide(L)'
;MSKSSKEDYTEILLNFNFEDIDFSEIEYWEPQCYTRNCFYKDDNFELILICWDKGQKTAIHDHDGEDCWVYLLEGKMEEDFY
;
A
#
# COMPACT_ATOMS: atom_id res chain seq x y z
N MET A 1 -7.80 22.52 7.39
CA MET A 1 -7.38 21.13 7.14
C MET A 1 -8.22 20.64 5.99
N SER A 2 -7.60 20.39 4.83
CA SER A 2 -8.29 19.86 3.65
C SER A 2 -8.86 18.50 4.02
N LYS A 3 -10.19 18.35 4.03
CA LYS A 3 -10.82 17.04 4.12
C LYS A 3 -10.82 16.46 2.72
N SER A 4 -9.75 15.79 2.33
CA SER A 4 -9.75 15.02 1.10
C SER A 4 -10.75 13.87 1.24
N SER A 5 -11.61 13.70 0.24
CA SER A 5 -12.61 12.64 0.18
C SER A 5 -11.98 11.29 -0.16
N LYS A 6 -12.73 10.19 -0.05
CA LYS A 6 -12.19 8.86 -0.40
C LYS A 6 -11.90 8.74 -1.89
N GLU A 7 -12.69 9.45 -2.68
CA GLU A 7 -12.58 9.57 -4.11
C GLU A 7 -11.27 10.30 -4.49
N ASP A 8 -10.85 11.29 -3.70
CA ASP A 8 -9.65 12.09 -3.98
C ASP A 8 -8.37 11.23 -3.96
N TYR A 9 -8.20 10.33 -2.99
CA TYR A 9 -7.00 9.48 -2.90
C TYR A 9 -6.94 8.43 -4.02
N THR A 10 -8.09 7.88 -4.39
CA THR A 10 -8.19 6.96 -5.52
C THR A 10 -7.77 7.65 -6.82
N GLU A 11 -8.26 8.87 -7.05
CA GLU A 11 -7.89 9.65 -8.23
C GLU A 11 -6.40 10.01 -8.24
N ILE A 12 -5.82 10.37 -7.09
CA ILE A 12 -4.38 10.64 -6.98
C ILE A 12 -3.57 9.40 -7.37
N LEU A 13 -3.87 8.24 -6.77
CA LEU A 13 -3.13 7.00 -7.02
C LEU A 13 -3.26 6.55 -8.49
N LEU A 14 -4.43 6.69 -9.11
CA LEU A 14 -4.65 6.30 -10.50
C LEU A 14 -3.95 7.21 -11.52
N ASN A 15 -3.77 8.49 -11.19
CA ASN A 15 -3.18 9.47 -12.11
C ASN A 15 -1.70 9.78 -11.84
N PHE A 16 -1.12 9.20 -10.78
CA PHE A 16 0.28 9.39 -10.46
C PHE A 16 1.16 8.50 -11.35
N ASN A 17 2.23 9.07 -11.92
CA ASN A 17 3.21 8.29 -12.68
C ASN A 17 4.23 7.66 -11.72
N PHE A 18 4.09 6.37 -11.45
CA PHE A 18 5.03 5.63 -10.62
C PHE A 18 6.29 5.17 -11.37
N GLU A 19 6.32 5.23 -12.71
CA GLU A 19 7.47 4.75 -13.51
C GLU A 19 8.76 5.54 -13.25
N ASP A 20 8.64 6.80 -12.84
CA ASP A 20 9.78 7.68 -12.57
C ASP A 20 10.28 7.60 -11.11
N ILE A 21 9.67 6.72 -10.29
CA ILE A 21 10.03 6.56 -8.88
C ILE A 21 10.99 5.39 -8.70
N ASP A 22 12.14 5.67 -8.11
CA ASP A 22 13.09 4.65 -7.67
C ASP A 22 12.73 4.19 -6.25
N PHE A 23 12.30 2.93 -6.13
CA PHE A 23 11.95 2.31 -4.85
C PHE A 23 13.12 1.59 -4.18
N SER A 24 14.30 1.49 -4.83
CA SER A 24 15.43 0.65 -4.41
C SER A 24 15.91 0.89 -2.97
N GLU A 25 15.76 2.12 -2.46
CA GLU A 25 16.16 2.46 -1.10
C GLU A 25 15.18 1.95 -0.02
N ILE A 26 13.94 1.60 -0.41
CA ILE A 26 12.88 1.24 0.54
C ILE A 26 12.24 -0.14 0.28
N GLU A 27 12.50 -0.76 -0.88
CA GLU A 27 11.98 -2.09 -1.23
C GLU A 27 12.72 -3.21 -0.49
N TYR A 28 12.41 -3.40 0.80
CA TYR A 28 12.92 -4.56 1.52
C TYR A 28 12.04 -5.77 1.27
N TRP A 29 12.67 -6.91 1.01
CA TRP A 29 12.02 -8.20 0.75
C TRP A 29 12.44 -9.23 1.80
N GLU A 30 11.51 -10.09 2.21
CA GLU A 30 11.75 -11.19 3.14
C GLU A 30 11.12 -12.49 2.60
N PRO A 31 11.89 -13.58 2.40
CA PRO A 31 11.36 -14.83 1.85
C PRO A 31 10.21 -15.45 2.65
N GLN A 32 10.17 -15.26 3.97
CA GLN A 32 9.20 -15.96 4.84
C GLN A 32 7.88 -15.21 5.04
N CYS A 33 7.86 -13.90 4.85
CA CYS A 33 6.66 -13.08 5.00
C CYS A 33 6.73 -11.80 4.15
N TYR A 34 5.56 -11.22 3.88
CA TYR A 34 5.50 -9.92 3.23
C TYR A 34 6.05 -8.84 4.17
N THR A 35 6.62 -7.80 3.59
CA THR A 35 7.20 -6.67 4.33
C THR A 35 6.32 -5.43 4.18
N ARG A 36 6.30 -4.58 5.21
CA ARG A 36 5.63 -3.27 5.20
C ARG A 36 6.71 -2.20 5.36
N ASN A 37 7.10 -1.58 4.27
CA ASN A 37 8.16 -0.57 4.22
C ASN A 37 7.53 0.82 4.29
N CYS A 38 7.55 1.43 5.47
CA CYS A 38 6.94 2.75 5.69
C CYS A 38 7.75 3.84 4.98
N PHE A 39 7.13 4.48 3.99
CA PHE A 39 7.72 5.58 3.23
C PHE A 39 7.51 6.93 3.93
N TYR A 40 6.31 7.14 4.47
CA TYR A 40 5.95 8.36 5.19
C TYR A 40 4.90 8.08 6.25
N LYS A 41 4.94 8.84 7.35
CA LYS A 41 3.93 8.79 8.40
C LYS A 41 3.83 10.13 9.12
N ASP A 42 2.60 10.60 9.30
CA ASP A 42 2.26 11.68 10.22
C ASP A 42 0.94 11.40 10.95
N ASP A 43 0.38 12.43 11.61
CA ASP A 43 -0.88 12.33 12.35
C ASP A 43 -2.11 12.12 11.46
N ASN A 44 -1.99 12.25 10.14
CA ASN A 44 -3.09 12.15 9.18
C ASN A 44 -3.07 10.85 8.38
N PHE A 45 -1.89 10.39 7.94
CA PHE A 45 -1.80 9.15 7.16
C PHE A 45 -0.43 8.46 7.26
N GLU A 46 -0.42 7.19 6.88
CA GLU A 46 0.77 6.36 6.69
C GLU A 46 0.82 5.89 5.23
N LEU A 47 1.93 6.14 4.54
CA LEU A 47 2.19 5.64 3.19
C LEU A 47 3.23 4.53 3.26
N ILE A 48 2.91 3.38 2.67
CA ILE A 48 3.67 2.15 2.83
C ILE A 48 3.84 1.49 1.46
N LEU A 49 5.07 1.08 1.15
CA LEU A 49 5.33 0.10 0.10
C LEU A 49 5.28 -1.29 0.72
N ILE A 50 4.43 -2.15 0.20
CA ILE A 50 4.31 -3.52 0.69
C ILE A 50 4.88 -4.43 -0.40
N CYS A 51 5.79 -5.33 -0.01
CA CYS A 51 6.44 -6.25 -0.92
C CYS A 51 6.02 -7.68 -0.58
N TRP A 52 5.49 -8.40 -1.56
CA TRP A 52 5.03 -9.78 -1.42
C TRP A 52 5.77 -10.70 -2.39
N ASP A 53 6.46 -11.70 -1.85
CA ASP A 53 6.93 -12.81 -2.66
C ASP A 53 5.77 -13.75 -3.05
N LYS A 54 5.98 -14.51 -4.13
CA LYS A 54 4.96 -15.42 -4.66
C LYS A 54 4.47 -16.40 -3.59
N GLY A 55 3.15 -16.38 -3.36
CA GLY A 55 2.46 -17.29 -2.43
C GLY A 55 2.39 -16.79 -0.99
N GLN A 56 2.98 -15.63 -0.68
CA GLN A 56 2.76 -14.96 0.59
C GLN A 56 1.35 -14.36 0.64
N LYS A 57 0.82 -14.24 1.85
CA LYS A 57 -0.52 -13.70 2.11
C LYS A 57 -0.57 -13.02 3.47
N THR A 58 -1.53 -12.12 3.63
CA THR A 58 -1.87 -11.56 4.93
C THR A 58 -2.75 -12.53 5.72
N ALA A 59 -2.83 -12.34 7.04
CA ALA A 59 -3.92 -12.91 7.81
C ALA A 59 -5.23 -12.19 7.48
N ILE A 60 -6.38 -12.79 7.81
CA ILE A 60 -7.65 -12.05 7.78
C ILE A 60 -7.59 -10.99 8.88
N HIS A 61 -7.81 -9.72 8.53
CA HIS A 61 -7.76 -8.58 9.43
C HIS A 61 -8.73 -7.49 8.96
N ASP A 62 -9.15 -6.63 9.89
CA ASP A 62 -9.76 -5.35 9.58
C ASP A 62 -8.72 -4.23 9.71
N HIS A 63 -9.15 -2.98 9.52
CA HIS A 63 -8.30 -1.79 9.59
C HIS A 63 -8.57 -0.97 10.86
N ASP A 64 -9.10 -1.59 11.93
CA ASP A 64 -9.39 -0.95 13.23
C ASP A 64 -10.21 0.36 13.15
N GLY A 65 -11.02 0.53 12.09
CA GLY A 65 -11.83 1.73 11.86
C GLY A 65 -11.16 2.84 11.04
N GLU A 66 -9.91 2.63 10.63
CA GLU A 66 -9.19 3.49 9.69
C GLU A 66 -9.58 3.19 8.24
N ASP A 67 -9.55 4.21 7.39
CA ASP A 67 -9.72 4.02 5.95
C ASP A 67 -8.40 3.56 5.32
N CYS A 68 -8.48 2.63 4.35
CA CYS A 68 -7.34 2.04 3.67
C CYS A 68 -7.51 2.09 2.14
N TRP A 69 -6.42 2.39 1.44
CA TRP A 69 -6.35 2.38 -0.03
C TRP A 69 -5.12 1.58 -0.45
N VAL A 70 -5.30 0.72 -1.45
CA VAL A 70 -4.24 -0.10 -2.02
C VAL A 70 -4.18 0.15 -3.51
N TYR A 71 -2.97 0.40 -4.02
CA TYR A 71 -2.67 0.47 -5.44
C TYR A 71 -1.65 -0.61 -5.79
N LEU A 72 -1.95 -1.42 -6.80
CA LEU A 72 -1.06 -2.48 -7.26
C LEU A 72 0.00 -1.89 -8.20
N LEU A 73 1.22 -1.69 -7.69
CA LEU A 73 2.35 -1.19 -8.48
C LEU A 73 2.83 -2.23 -9.52
N GLU A 74 3.04 -3.47 -9.08
CA GLU A 74 3.54 -4.54 -9.94
C GLU A 74 2.92 -5.90 -9.56
N GLY A 75 2.77 -6.78 -10.54
CA GLY A 75 2.39 -8.16 -10.33
C GLY A 75 0.88 -8.39 -10.35
N LYS A 76 0.41 -9.29 -9.47
CA LYS A 76 -1.00 -9.67 -9.34
C LYS A 76 -1.30 -10.00 -7.88
N MET A 77 -2.45 -9.56 -7.41
CA MET A 77 -2.97 -9.87 -6.09
C MET A 77 -4.43 -10.33 -6.18
N GLU A 78 -4.87 -11.06 -5.17
CA GLU A 78 -6.25 -11.48 -4.96
C GLU A 78 -6.67 -10.95 -3.59
N GLU A 79 -7.85 -10.34 -3.52
CA GLU A 79 -8.43 -9.82 -2.29
C GLU A 79 -9.74 -10.56 -2.02
N ASP A 80 -9.82 -11.20 -0.85
CA ASP A 80 -10.99 -11.94 -0.38
C ASP A 80 -11.68 -11.15 0.74
N PHE A 81 -12.98 -10.90 0.59
CA PHE A 81 -13.79 -10.18 1.58
C PHE A 81 -14.56 -11.17 2.48
N TYR A 82 -14.52 -10.96 3.81
CA TYR A 82 -15.13 -11.81 4.82
C TYR A 82 -16.06 -11.04 5.76
#